data_AF-A0A947VGE9-F1
#
_entry.id   AF-A0A947VGE9-F1
#
_cell.length_a   1.000
_cell.length_b   1.000
_cell.length_c   1.000
_cell.angle_alpha   90.00
_cell.angle_beta   90.00
_cell.angle_gamma   90.00
#
_symmetry.space_group_name_H-M   'P 1'
#
loop_
_entity.id
_entity.type
_entity.pdbx_description
1 polymer ?
#
loop_
_entity_poly.entity_id
_entity_poly.type
_entity_poly.pdbx_seq_one_letter_code
_entity_poly.pdbx_strand_id
1 'polypeptide(L)'
;MIKEHQDAYGAELRTFLETGAKIEIVERDDGYIDYNEGIPYYFAPYEEWTDYEKEAIEYAFGRTKEPDGKFVNTLIANMPHI
;
A
#
# COMPACT_ATOMS: atom_id res chain seq x y z
N MET A 1 2.85 -1.03 21.36
CA MET A 1 3.91 -0.74 20.37
C MET A 1 4.45 -2.08 19.90
N ILE A 2 4.36 -2.36 18.59
CA ILE A 2 4.98 -3.52 17.96
C ILE A 2 6.50 -3.36 18.07
N LYS A 3 7.23 -4.44 18.40
CA LYS A 3 8.70 -4.41 18.41
C LYS A 3 9.21 -4.47 16.97
N GLU A 4 10.41 -3.97 16.70
CA GLU A 4 10.95 -3.92 15.33
C GLU A 4 10.93 -5.28 14.61
N HIS A 5 11.24 -6.39 15.30
CA HIS A 5 11.22 -7.73 14.74
C HIS A 5 9.81 -8.34 14.55
N GLN A 6 8.76 -7.61 14.93
CA GLN A 6 7.37 -8.05 14.82
C GLN A 6 6.63 -7.41 13.63
N ASP A 7 7.25 -6.42 12.97
CA ASP A 7 6.73 -5.78 11.75
C ASP A 7 7.56 -6.20 10.53
N ALA A 8 7.42 -7.47 10.14
CA ALA A 8 8.18 -8.04 9.02
C ALA A 8 7.90 -7.28 7.71
N TYR A 9 6.62 -7.00 7.41
CA TYR A 9 6.20 -6.27 6.21
C TYR A 9 6.73 -4.83 6.19
N GLY A 10 6.62 -4.08 7.30
CA GLY A 10 7.16 -2.72 7.35
C GLY A 10 8.69 -2.68 7.23
N ALA A 11 9.39 -3.65 7.80
CA ALA A 11 10.84 -3.79 7.63
C ALA A 11 11.22 -4.09 6.17
N GLU A 12 10.43 -4.89 5.47
CA GLU A 12 10.64 -5.24 4.07
C GLU A 12 10.40 -4.07 3.12
N LEU A 13 9.27 -3.36 3.28
CA LEU A 13 8.97 -2.14 2.52
C LEU A 13 10.06 -1.08 2.70
N ARG A 14 10.55 -0.91 3.94
CA ARG A 14 11.68 -0.02 4.23
C ARG A 14 12.95 -0.45 3.50
N THR A 15 13.27 -1.75 3.56
CA THR A 15 14.44 -2.31 2.88
C THR A 15 14.37 -2.09 1.36
N PHE A 16 13.20 -2.22 0.75
CA PHE A 16 13.00 -1.90 -0.66
C PHE A 16 13.24 -0.41 -0.96
N LEU A 17 12.69 0.49 -0.15
CA LEU A 17 12.91 1.93 -0.33
C LEU A 17 14.39 2.32 -0.20
N GLU A 18 15.13 1.66 0.70
CA GLU A 18 16.54 1.97 0.97
C GLU A 18 17.51 1.31 -0.02
N THR A 19 17.17 0.11 -0.53
CA THR A 19 18.13 -0.75 -1.25
C THR A 19 17.63 -1.25 -2.60
N GLY A 20 16.32 -1.18 -2.86
CA GLY A 20 15.67 -1.76 -4.02
C GLY A 20 15.48 -3.29 -3.96
N ALA A 21 15.72 -3.93 -2.81
CA ALA A 21 15.48 -5.37 -2.62
C ALA A 21 13.98 -5.70 -2.71
N LYS A 22 13.60 -6.74 -3.47
CA LYS A 22 12.20 -6.99 -3.89
C LYS A 22 11.63 -8.33 -3.45
N ILE A 23 12.37 -9.10 -2.66
CA ILE A 23 12.00 -10.49 -2.34
C ILE A 23 11.15 -10.51 -1.08
N GLU A 24 9.91 -10.95 -1.23
CA GLU A 24 8.99 -11.28 -0.14
C GLU A 24 8.98 -12.79 0.09
N ILE A 25 9.12 -13.19 1.35
CA ILE A 25 8.99 -14.59 1.78
C ILE A 25 8.07 -14.61 2.99
N VAL A 26 6.92 -15.28 2.87
CA VAL A 26 5.91 -15.35 3.93
C VAL A 26 5.66 -16.80 4.30
N GLU A 27 5.87 -17.15 5.56
CA GLU A 27 5.31 -18.38 6.14
C GLU A 27 3.88 -18.09 6.59
N ARG A 28 2.93 -18.76 5.94
CA ARG A 28 1.50 -18.58 6.17
C ARG A 28 1.02 -19.47 7.32
N ASP A 29 -0.10 -19.09 7.93
CA ASP A 29 -0.72 -19.85 9.03
C ASP A 29 -1.28 -21.21 8.59
N ASP A 30 -1.49 -21.41 7.29
CA ASP A 30 -1.83 -22.69 6.67
C ASP A 30 -0.62 -23.63 6.45
N GLY A 31 0.59 -23.21 6.87
CA GLY A 31 1.82 -24.01 6.81
C GLY A 31 2.50 -24.00 5.44
N TYR A 32 2.05 -23.15 4.51
CA TYR A 32 2.70 -22.93 3.22
C TYR A 32 3.70 -21.78 3.28
N ILE A 33 4.73 -21.85 2.44
CA ILE A 33 5.66 -20.76 2.18
C ILE A 33 5.27 -20.12 0.86
N ASP A 34 5.01 -18.82 0.90
CA ASP A 34 4.80 -17.99 -0.27
C ASP A 34 6.09 -17.21 -0.61
N TYR A 35 6.31 -17.00 -1.90
CA TYR A 35 7.42 -16.21 -2.43
C TYR A 35 6.92 -15.39 -3.60
N ASN A 36 7.11 -14.07 -3.52
CA ASN A 36 6.74 -13.16 -4.60
C ASN A 36 7.70 -11.98 -4.72
N GLU A 37 7.65 -11.30 -5.86
CA GLU A 37 8.31 -10.01 -6.11
C GLU A 37 7.28 -8.86 -6.10
N GLY A 38 6.28 -8.95 -5.23
CA GLY A 38 5.14 -8.02 -5.15
C GLY A 38 5.45 -6.70 -4.45
N ILE A 39 6.60 -6.58 -3.80
CA ILE A 39 7.00 -5.38 -3.04
C ILE A 39 6.93 -4.07 -3.84
N PRO A 40 7.41 -3.99 -5.10
CA PRO A 40 7.29 -2.77 -5.89
C PRO A 40 5.83 -2.33 -6.11
N TYR A 41 4.88 -3.28 -6.07
CA TYR A 41 3.47 -3.00 -6.30
C TYR A 41 2.83 -2.12 -5.22
N TYR A 42 3.34 -2.18 -3.98
CA TYR A 42 2.94 -1.26 -2.89
C TYR A 42 3.22 0.21 -3.22
N PHE A 43 4.15 0.46 -4.15
CA PHE A 43 4.56 1.79 -4.61
C PHE A 43 4.16 2.07 -6.05
N ALA A 44 3.35 1.19 -6.66
CA ALA A 44 2.93 1.34 -8.04
C ALA A 44 2.05 2.59 -8.20
N PRO A 45 2.33 3.45 -9.20
CA PRO A 45 1.46 4.57 -9.52
C PRO A 45 0.10 4.04 -10.01
N TYR A 46 -0.94 4.86 -9.92
CA TYR A 46 -2.31 4.48 -10.27
C TYR A 46 -2.42 3.87 -11.68
N GLU A 47 -1.59 4.32 -12.62
CA GLU A 47 -1.55 3.82 -13.99
C GLU A 47 -1.18 2.33 -14.07
N GLU A 48 -0.36 1.84 -13.13
CA GLU A 48 0.13 0.45 -13.07
C GLU A 48 -0.82 -0.49 -12.31
N TRP A 49 -1.88 0.03 -11.69
CA TRP A 49 -2.85 -0.79 -10.98
C TRP A 49 -3.64 -1.69 -11.93
N THR A 50 -4.10 -2.83 -11.43
CA THR A 50 -5.01 -3.71 -12.18
C THR A 50 -6.35 -3.03 -12.44
N ASP A 51 -7.06 -3.48 -13.48
CA ASP A 51 -8.36 -2.92 -13.85
C ASP A 51 -9.39 -3.03 -12.71
N TYR A 52 -9.37 -4.13 -11.95
CA TYR A 52 -10.32 -4.33 -10.86
C TYR A 52 -9.99 -3.47 -9.63
N GLU A 53 -8.73 -3.13 -9.38
CA GLU A 53 -8.37 -2.17 -8.32
C GLU A 53 -8.73 -0.74 -8.71
N LYS A 54 -8.57 -0.38 -9.99
CA LYS A 54 -9.05 0.90 -10.54
C LYS A 54 -10.57 1.02 -10.42
N GLU A 55 -11.30 -0.03 -10.74
CA GLU A 55 -12.76 -0.06 -10.54
C GLU A 55 -13.12 0.03 -9.04
N ALA A 56 -12.43 -0.73 -8.18
CA ALA A 56 -12.71 -0.73 -6.75
C ALA A 56 -12.48 0.63 -6.09
N ILE A 57 -11.41 1.34 -6.49
CA ILE A 57 -11.07 2.62 -5.87
C ILE A 57 -12.12 3.70 -6.17
N GLU A 58 -12.87 3.61 -7.27
CA GLU A 58 -14.01 4.50 -7.61
C GLU A 58 -15.09 4.54 -6.52
N TYR A 59 -15.19 3.49 -5.71
CA TYR A 59 -16.16 3.40 -4.61
C TYR A 59 -15.58 3.85 -3.26
N ALA A 60 -14.29 4.17 -3.20
CA ALA A 60 -13.60 4.53 -1.98
C ALA A 60 -13.54 6.06 -1.81
N PHE A 61 -14.32 6.59 -0.86
CA PHE A 61 -14.39 8.01 -0.57
C PHE A 61 -13.87 8.31 0.83
N GLY A 62 -12.93 9.26 0.92
CA GLY A 62 -12.52 9.87 2.17
C GLY A 62 -13.14 11.26 2.34
N ARG A 63 -13.01 11.85 3.53
CA ARG A 63 -13.29 13.28 3.73
C ARG A 63 -11.98 14.04 3.74
N THR A 64 -11.78 14.93 2.78
CA THR A 64 -10.67 15.89 2.81
C THR A 64 -11.16 17.22 3.35
N LYS A 65 -10.24 17.99 3.92
CA LYS A 65 -10.50 19.36 4.36
C LYS A 65 -9.92 20.32 3.32
N GLU A 66 -10.79 21.13 2.73
CA GLU A 66 -10.42 22.20 1.81
C GLU A 66 -9.71 23.35 2.56
N PRO A 67 -8.92 24.19 1.87
CA PRO A 67 -8.27 25.36 2.48
C PRO A 67 -9.22 26.33 3.17
N ASP A 68 -10.49 26.41 2.74
CA ASP A 68 -11.54 27.24 3.35
C ASP A 68 -12.17 26.59 4.60
N GLY A 69 -11.72 25.40 4.97
CA GLY A 69 -12.13 24.67 6.17
C GLY A 69 -13.31 23.73 5.98
N LYS A 70 -13.93 23.66 4.79
CA LYS A 70 -15.02 22.72 4.51
C LYS A 70 -14.49 21.31 4.29
N PHE A 71 -15.32 20.32 4.63
CA PHE A 71 -15.04 18.94 4.30
C PHE A 71 -15.80 18.53 3.05
N VAL A 72 -15.11 17.88 2.12
CA VAL A 72 -15.71 17.31 0.90
C VAL A 72 -15.39 15.82 0.82
N ASN A 73 -16.28 15.07 0.18
CA ASN A 73 -15.98 13.68 -0.16
C ASN A 73 -15.02 13.69 -1.35
N THR A 74 -13.86 13.10 -1.17
CA THR A 74 -12.83 12.97 -2.20
C THR A 74 -12.58 11.51 -2.44
N LEU A 75 -12.54 11.14 -3.73
CA LEU A 75 -12.08 9.84 -4.16
C LEU A 75 -10.67 9.60 -3.60
N ILE A 76 -10.43 8.47 -2.96
CA ILE A 76 -9.12 8.18 -2.32
C ILE A 76 -8.00 8.18 -3.37
N ALA A 77 -8.27 7.76 -4.61
CA ALA A 77 -7.30 7.84 -5.72
C ALA A 77 -6.79 9.26 -6.04
N ASN A 78 -7.57 10.29 -5.68
CA ASN A 78 -7.22 11.71 -5.94
C ASN A 78 -6.63 12.40 -4.70
N MET A 79 -6.47 11.69 -3.58
CA MET A 79 -5.85 12.26 -2.40
C MET A 79 -4.34 12.39 -2.62
N PRO A 80 -3.71 13.48 -2.15
CA PRO A 80 -2.25 13.57 -2.16
C PRO A 80 -1.67 12.40 -1.36
N HIS A 81 -0.88 11.56 -2.02
CA HIS A 81 -0.13 10.49 -1.36
C HIS A 81 0.98 11.13 -0.50
N ILE A 82 1.10 10.68 0.74
CA ILE A 82 1.99 11.21 1.78
C ILE A 82 3.45 10.86 1.48
#